data_AF-A0A0F9GU19-F1
#
_entry.id   AF-A0A0F9GU19-F1
#
_cell.length_a   1.000
_cell.length_b   1.000
_cell.length_c   1.000
_cell.angle_alpha   90.00
_cell.angle_beta   90.00
_cell.angle_gamma   90.00
#
_symmetry.space_group_name_H-M   'P 1'
#
loop_
_entity.id
_entity.type
_entity.pdbx_description
1 polymer ?
#
loop_
_entity_poly.entity_id
_entity_poly.type
_entity_poly.pdbx_seq_one_letter_code
_entity_poly.pdbx_strand_id
1 'polypeptide(L)'
;EEGGNPLVYLKKVQARVKYISFEPLLSLWDTEAFNCVDRLAEALSKSGIKWVIIGQQTPVNITTMPKIGWVKAIVRAADMASIPVFLKDNLISCVDQYEFALKDGEYRQEMPV
;
A
#
# COMPACT_ATOMS: atom_id res chain seq x y z
N GLU A 1 6.54 -13.98 20.74
CA GLU A 1 7.37 -13.11 19.89
C GLU A 1 6.44 -12.12 19.20
N GLU A 2 6.49 -10.85 19.58
CA GLU A 2 5.71 -9.81 18.88
C GLU A 2 6.31 -9.64 17.48
N GLY A 3 5.53 -9.94 16.45
CA GLY A 3 5.92 -9.71 15.06
C GLY A 3 6.24 -8.23 14.85
N GLY A 4 7.53 -7.91 14.76
CA GLY A 4 7.98 -6.52 14.65
C GLY A 4 7.49 -5.86 13.36
N ASN A 5 7.07 -4.59 13.45
CA ASN A 5 6.61 -3.80 12.32
C ASN A 5 7.70 -3.78 11.21
N PRO A 6 7.45 -4.33 10.00
CA PRO A 6 8.45 -4.44 8.95
C PRO A 6 9.00 -3.08 8.47
N LEU A 7 8.23 -1.99 8.62
CA LEU A 7 8.67 -0.63 8.29
C LEU A 7 9.83 -0.16 9.18
N VAL A 8 9.90 -0.65 10.43
CA VAL A 8 10.99 -0.35 11.37
C VAL A 8 12.31 -0.96 10.90
N TYR A 9 12.27 -2.18 10.37
CA TYR A 9 13.47 -2.85 9.84
C TYR A 9 13.90 -2.25 8.51
N LEU A 10 12.96 -1.88 7.65
CA LEU A 10 13.25 -1.18 6.37
C LEU A 10 14.00 0.14 6.58
N LYS A 11 13.80 0.83 7.71
CA LYS A 11 14.57 2.03 8.05
C LYS A 11 16.07 1.77 8.14
N LYS A 12 16.49 0.57 8.58
CA LYS A 12 17.92 0.21 8.74
C LYS A 12 18.62 -0.14 7.43
N VAL A 13 17.87 -0.51 6.39
CA VAL A 13 18.41 -0.84 5.08
C VAL A 13 18.99 0.41 4.41
N GLN A 14 20.21 0.33 3.88
CA GLN A 14 20.81 1.39 3.06
C GLN A 14 20.62 1.04 1.59
N ALA A 15 19.62 1.64 0.95
CA ALA A 15 19.33 1.45 -0.47
C ALA A 15 18.97 2.79 -1.09
N ARG A 16 19.41 3.00 -2.35
CA ARG A 16 19.11 4.22 -3.12
C ARG A 16 17.61 4.38 -3.37
N VAL A 17 16.92 3.27 -3.61
CA VAL A 17 15.46 3.22 -3.81
C VAL A 17 14.89 2.18 -2.87
N LYS A 18 13.87 2.56 -2.10
CA LYS A 18 13.08 1.67 -1.26
C LYS A 18 11.63 1.75 -1.70
N TYR A 19 11.02 0.59 -1.91
CA TYR A 19 9.60 0.47 -2.17
C TYR A 19 8.99 -0.57 -1.25
N ILE A 20 7.68 -0.50 -1.07
CA ILE A 20 6.91 -1.56 -0.42
C ILE A 20 5.81 -2.03 -1.35
N SER A 21 5.64 -3.35 -1.45
CA SER A 21 4.55 -3.98 -2.19
C SER A 21 3.60 -4.63 -1.19
N PHE A 22 2.34 -4.17 -1.17
CA PHE A 22 1.28 -4.77 -0.38
C PHE A 22 0.52 -5.80 -1.22
N GLU A 23 0.48 -7.04 -0.74
CA GLU A 23 -0.41 -8.10 -1.22
C GLU A 23 -1.35 -8.46 -0.07
N PRO A 24 -2.54 -7.82 0.02
CA PRO A 24 -3.32 -7.75 1.25
C PRO A 24 -4.05 -9.06 1.62
N LEU A 25 -3.47 -10.23 1.38
CA LEU A 25 -4.00 -11.52 1.83
C LEU A 25 -2.94 -12.48 2.39
N LEU A 26 -1.65 -12.15 2.28
CA LEU A 26 -0.57 -13.08 2.64
C LEU A 26 -0.06 -12.98 4.10
N SER A 27 -0.58 -12.09 4.95
CA SER A 27 -0.35 -12.16 6.41
C SER A 27 -1.24 -11.19 7.22
N LEU A 28 -1.45 -11.53 8.49
CA LEU A 28 -1.81 -10.81 9.74
C LEU A 28 -2.14 -9.29 9.78
N TRP A 29 -2.55 -8.65 8.70
CA TRP A 29 -2.88 -7.21 8.68
C TRP A 29 -4.35 -6.90 9.03
N ASP A 30 -5.05 -7.82 9.70
CA ASP A 30 -6.33 -7.53 10.38
C ASP A 30 -6.11 -6.71 11.68
N THR A 31 -4.87 -6.28 11.94
CA THR A 31 -4.45 -5.58 13.14
C THR A 31 -4.56 -4.06 12.96
N GLU A 32 -4.81 -3.36 14.07
CA GLU A 32 -5.09 -1.93 14.23
C GLU A 32 -4.25 -0.93 13.40
N ALA A 33 -3.14 -1.35 12.79
CA ALA A 33 -2.31 -0.55 11.91
C ALA A 33 -3.06 0.05 10.71
N PHE A 34 -4.01 -0.69 10.11
CA PHE A 34 -4.88 -0.14 9.05
C PHE A 34 -6.11 0.61 9.58
N ASN A 35 -6.50 0.36 10.84
CA ASN A 35 -7.53 1.16 11.50
C ASN A 35 -7.04 2.57 11.86
N CYS A 36 -5.73 2.81 11.81
CA CYS A 36 -5.13 4.11 12.04
C CYS A 36 -4.27 4.53 10.83
N VAL A 37 -4.93 5.06 9.80
CA VAL A 37 -4.30 5.65 8.61
C VAL A 37 -3.14 6.58 8.98
N ASP A 38 -3.28 7.35 10.07
CA ASP A 38 -2.25 8.27 10.56
C ASP A 38 -0.96 7.55 10.96
N ARG A 39 -1.06 6.42 11.68
CA ARG A 39 0.11 5.61 12.06
C ARG A 39 0.80 5.03 10.83
N LEU A 40 0.04 4.58 9.84
CA LEU A 40 0.61 4.09 8.59
C LEU A 40 1.31 5.22 7.81
N ALA A 41 0.68 6.39 7.70
CA ALA A 41 1.27 7.56 7.04
C ALA A 41 2.56 8.01 7.72
N GLU A 42 2.58 8.03 9.06
CA GLU A 42 3.77 8.34 9.85
C GLU A 42 4.88 7.31 9.62
N ALA A 43 4.55 6.02 9.63
CA ALA A 43 5.52 4.96 9.41
C ALA A 43 6.09 4.99 7.99
N LEU A 44 5.25 5.23 6.97
CA LEU A 44 5.67 5.46 5.59
C LEU A 44 6.64 6.64 5.49
N SER A 45 6.27 7.79 6.04
CA SER A 45 7.09 9.01 6.04
C SER A 45 8.47 8.79 6.69
N LYS A 46 8.54 8.02 7.79
CA LYS A 46 9.78 7.76 8.54
C LYS A 46 10.66 6.64 7.98
N SER A 47 10.15 5.85 7.05
CA SER A 47 10.84 4.66 6.52
C SER A 47 11.86 4.96 5.41
N GLY A 48 11.73 6.11 4.75
CA GLY A 48 12.48 6.44 3.53
C GLY A 48 12.00 5.68 2.29
N ILE A 49 10.81 5.06 2.35
CA ILE A 49 10.12 4.50 1.18
C ILE A 49 9.78 5.63 0.21
N LYS A 50 9.97 5.34 -1.09
CA LYS A 50 9.72 6.26 -2.21
C LYS A 50 8.60 5.80 -3.13
N TRP A 51 8.07 4.60 -2.90
CA TRP A 51 7.03 4.03 -3.75
C TRP A 51 6.20 2.99 -3.00
N VAL A 52 4.88 3.07 -3.16
CA VAL A 52 3.94 2.07 -2.65
C VAL A 52 3.30 1.36 -3.84
N ILE A 53 3.48 0.05 -3.90
CA ILE A 53 2.83 -0.81 -4.90
C ILE A 53 1.74 -1.59 -4.19
N ILE A 54 0.55 -1.67 -4.78
CA ILE A 54 -0.56 -2.46 -4.24
C ILE A 54 -1.04 -3.43 -5.31
N GLY A 55 -1.21 -4.69 -4.95
CA GLY A 55 -1.70 -5.72 -5.86
C GLY A 55 -2.57 -6.75 -5.19
N GLN A 56 -3.26 -7.54 -6.02
CA GLN A 56 -3.97 -8.73 -5.58
C GLN A 56 -3.02 -9.93 -5.43
N GLN A 57 -3.28 -10.81 -4.46
CA GLN A 57 -2.59 -12.11 -4.34
C GLN A 57 -2.90 -13.00 -5.55
N THR A 58 -1.91 -13.78 -6.00
CA THR A 58 -2.09 -14.82 -7.04
C THR A 58 -2.55 -16.15 -6.42
N PRO A 59 -3.51 -16.88 -7.02
CA PRO A 59 -4.20 -16.62 -8.28
C PRO A 59 -5.23 -15.49 -8.17
N VAL A 60 -5.42 -14.70 -9.24
CA VAL A 60 -6.40 -13.60 -9.28
C VAL A 60 -7.82 -14.17 -9.36
N ASN A 61 -8.58 -14.11 -8.27
CA ASN A 61 -9.99 -14.49 -8.20
C ASN A 61 -10.71 -13.79 -7.03
N ILE A 62 -12.01 -14.02 -6.85
CA ILE A 62 -12.80 -13.36 -5.80
C ILE A 62 -12.32 -13.69 -4.37
N THR A 63 -11.83 -14.92 -4.14
CA THR A 63 -11.34 -15.35 -2.82
C THR A 63 -9.99 -14.74 -2.47
N THR A 64 -9.25 -14.30 -3.49
CA THR A 64 -7.97 -13.60 -3.34
C THR A 64 -8.11 -12.09 -3.50
N MET A 65 -9.33 -11.56 -3.55
CA MET A 65 -9.56 -10.12 -3.67
C MET A 65 -9.33 -9.41 -2.33
N PRO A 66 -8.50 -8.35 -2.26
CA PRO A 66 -8.32 -7.62 -1.01
C PRO A 66 -9.60 -6.88 -0.61
N LYS A 67 -9.77 -6.67 0.70
CA LYS A 67 -10.84 -5.78 1.21
C LYS A 67 -10.61 -4.36 0.66
N ILE A 68 -11.63 -3.76 0.04
CA ILE A 68 -11.51 -2.42 -0.54
C ILE A 68 -11.06 -1.35 0.48
N GLY A 69 -11.50 -1.49 1.73
CA GLY A 69 -11.10 -0.62 2.83
C GLY A 69 -9.59 -0.62 3.09
N TRP A 70 -8.92 -1.74 2.85
CA TRP A 70 -7.47 -1.85 2.98
C TRP A 70 -6.75 -1.08 1.88
N VAL A 71 -7.17 -1.27 0.62
CA VAL A 71 -6.59 -0.52 -0.51
C VAL A 71 -6.78 0.98 -0.29
N LYS A 72 -8.00 1.41 0.07
CA LYS A 72 -8.31 2.81 0.37
C LYS A 72 -7.45 3.37 1.50
N ALA A 73 -7.25 2.62 2.59
CA ALA A 73 -6.43 3.05 3.72
C ALA A 73 -4.95 3.21 3.34
N ILE A 74 -4.40 2.27 2.57
CA ILE A 74 -3.01 2.33 2.07
C ILE A 74 -2.82 3.54 1.16
N VAL A 75 -3.70 3.73 0.17
CA VAL A 75 -3.64 4.85 -0.77
C VAL A 75 -3.68 6.18 -0.01
N ARG A 76 -4.62 6.32 0.92
CA ARG A 76 -4.73 7.54 1.74
C ARG A 76 -3.48 7.79 2.59
N ALA A 77 -2.92 6.75 3.20
CA ALA A 77 -1.69 6.89 3.98
C ALA A 77 -0.48 7.28 3.11
N ALA A 78 -0.40 6.75 1.89
CA ALA A 78 0.63 7.11 0.92
C ALA A 78 0.47 8.56 0.45
N ASP A 79 -0.75 9.00 0.15
CA ASP A 79 -1.07 10.40 -0.19
C ASP A 79 -0.65 11.35 0.94
N MET A 80 -0.98 11.02 2.20
CA MET A 80 -0.58 11.79 3.38
C MET A 80 0.93 11.85 3.57
N ALA A 81 1.65 10.78 3.21
CA ALA A 81 3.11 10.72 3.23
C ALA A 81 3.76 11.33 1.97
N SER A 82 2.95 11.82 1.01
CA SER A 82 3.42 12.29 -0.30
C SER A 82 4.28 11.26 -1.04
N ILE A 83 3.88 9.98 -0.99
CA ILE A 83 4.56 8.86 -1.66
C ILE A 83 3.72 8.42 -2.86
N PRO A 84 4.30 8.31 -4.08
CA PRO A 84 3.58 7.86 -5.26
C PRO A 84 3.07 6.42 -5.10
N VAL A 85 1.90 6.16 -5.67
CA VAL A 85 1.23 4.86 -5.62
C VAL A 85 1.14 4.23 -7.01
N PHE A 86 1.44 2.93 -7.07
CA PHE A 86 1.18 2.09 -8.23
C PHE A 86 0.19 0.99 -7.85
N LEU A 87 -1.03 1.06 -8.38
CA LEU A 87 -2.02 0.01 -8.32
C LEU A 87 -1.81 -0.93 -9.50
N LYS A 88 -1.57 -2.22 -9.22
CA LYS A 88 -1.42 -3.23 -10.27
C LYS A 88 -2.76 -3.47 -10.98
N ASP A 89 -2.70 -3.77 -12.28
CA ASP A 89 -3.90 -4.04 -13.10
C ASP A 89 -4.79 -5.15 -12.56
N ASN A 90 -4.21 -6.09 -11.82
CA ASN A 90 -4.97 -7.15 -11.16
C ASN A 90 -5.87 -6.67 -10.01
N LEU A 91 -5.89 -5.36 -9.71
CA LEU A 91 -6.87 -4.72 -8.81
C LEU A 91 -8.01 -4.03 -9.56
N ILE A 92 -7.90 -3.79 -10.87
CA ILE A 92 -8.84 -2.94 -11.64
C ILE A 92 -10.28 -3.36 -11.38
N SER A 93 -10.59 -4.66 -11.48
CA SER A 93 -11.94 -5.21 -11.27
C SER A 93 -12.52 -4.97 -9.87
N CYS A 94 -11.72 -4.46 -8.92
CA CYS A 94 -12.13 -4.17 -7.55
C CYS A 94 -12.11 -2.67 -7.23
N VAL A 95 -11.28 -1.88 -7.91
CA VAL A 95 -10.99 -0.51 -7.50
C VAL A 95 -11.41 0.56 -8.52
N ASP A 96 -11.69 0.17 -9.77
CA ASP A 96 -11.95 1.11 -10.88
C ASP A 96 -13.18 2.00 -10.66
N GLN A 97 -14.14 1.55 -9.84
CA GLN A 97 -15.31 2.33 -9.47
C GLN A 97 -15.07 3.37 -8.35
N TYR A 98 -13.85 3.49 -7.80
CA TYR A 98 -13.56 4.38 -6.67
C TYR A 98 -12.57 5.50 -7.02
N GLU A 99 -12.91 6.73 -6.65
CA GLU A 99 -12.06 7.91 -6.91
C GLU A 99 -10.63 7.81 -6.36
N PHE A 100 -10.42 7.10 -5.24
CA PHE A 100 -9.08 6.95 -4.68
C PHE A 100 -8.15 6.16 -5.63
N ALA A 101 -8.70 5.36 -6.55
CA ALA A 101 -7.92 4.63 -7.54
C ALA A 101 -7.37 5.55 -8.64
N LEU A 102 -7.80 6.81 -8.67
CA LEU A 102 -7.39 7.80 -9.64
C LEU A 102 -6.43 8.83 -9.01
N LYS A 103 -5.53 9.35 -9.84
CA LYS A 103 -4.71 10.53 -9.59
C LYS A 103 -4.76 11.38 -10.85
N ASP A 104 -5.19 12.63 -10.70
CA ASP A 104 -5.35 13.57 -11.82
C ASP A 104 -6.24 13.03 -12.97
N GLY A 105 -7.22 12.19 -12.62
CA GLY A 105 -8.16 11.58 -13.56
C GLY A 105 -7.69 10.28 -14.20
N GLU A 106 -6.46 9.84 -13.92
CA GLU A 106 -5.90 8.59 -14.47
C GLU A 106 -5.74 7.52 -13.39
N TYR A 107 -5.78 6.24 -13.80
CA TYR A 107 -5.52 5.14 -12.89
C TYR A 107 -4.12 5.25 -12.27
N ARG A 108 -4.02 5.05 -10.96
CA ARG A 108 -2.77 5.24 -10.22
C ARG A 108 -1.69 4.25 -10.65
N GLN A 109 -0.81 4.72 -11.53
CA GLN A 109 0.42 4.06 -11.95
C GLN A 109 1.61 5.02 -11.82
N GLU A 110 1.62 5.78 -10.72
CA GLU A 110 2.63 6.79 -10.43
C GLU A 110 4.01 6.12 -10.28
N MET A 111 5.08 6.77 -10.78
CA MET A 111 6.47 6.30 -10.64
C MET A 111 7.15 6.97 -9.43
N PRO A 112 8.15 6.33 -8.80
CA PRO A 112 8.93 6.97 -7.74
C PRO A 112 9.64 8.23 -8.23
N VAL A 113 9.65 9.27 -7.39
CA VAL A 113 10.42 10.52 -7.56
C VAL A 113 11.82 10.44 -6.93
#